data_AF-A0A014L3C8-F1
#
_entry.id   AF-A0A014L3C8-F1
#
_cell.length_a   1.000
_cell.length_b   1.000
_cell.length_c   1.000
_cell.angle_alpha   90.00
_cell.angle_beta   90.00
_cell.angle_gamma   90.00
#
_symmetry.space_group_name_H-M   'P 1'
#
loop_
_entity.id
_entity.type
_entity.pdbx_description
1 polymer ?
#
loop_
_entity_poly.entity_id
_entity_poly.type
_entity_poly.pdbx_seq_one_letter_code
_entity_poly.pdbx_strand_id
1 'polypeptide(L)'
;MILLLGAGAGTASDLTYTSRHGHAGIDRALYLPKSWTGNEERRAQAAVPDETGFATKPQLAQQMIERALDAKAPAAWAAGDEVYGDNPKLRAALEARQLGYVLAVSRTHHIPTRPGQAVRAGVATTH
;
A
#
# COMPACT_ATOMS: atom_id res chain seq x y z
N MET A 1 -11.98 8.26 9.94
CA MET A 1 -12.05 8.06 8.48
C MET A 1 -10.73 7.46 8.05
N ILE A 2 -10.77 6.32 7.34
CA ILE A 2 -9.63 5.40 7.14
C ILE A 2 -9.53 5.03 5.65
N LEU A 3 -8.30 4.96 5.14
CA LEU A 3 -7.96 4.37 3.85
C LEU A 3 -7.59 2.89 4.05
N LEU A 4 -8.34 1.98 3.42
CA LEU A 4 -8.09 0.53 3.47
C LEU A 4 -7.41 0.10 2.18
N LEU A 5 -6.25 -0.53 2.31
CA LEU A 5 -5.52 -1.18 1.22
C LEU A 5 -5.95 -2.64 1.12
N GLY A 6 -6.48 -3.04 -0.03
CA GLY A 6 -6.75 -4.42 -0.40
C GLY A 6 -5.78 -4.95 -1.44
N ALA A 7 -5.43 -6.23 -1.34
CA ALA A 7 -4.83 -6.98 -2.42
C ALA A 7 -5.88 -7.95 -2.99
N GLY A 8 -6.47 -7.59 -4.14
CA GLY A 8 -7.45 -8.44 -4.82
C GLY A 8 -6.85 -9.77 -5.32
N ALA A 9 -7.70 -10.79 -5.46
CA ALA A 9 -7.35 -12.06 -6.08
C ALA A 9 -6.96 -11.82 -7.56
N GLY A 10 -5.68 -12.02 -7.87
CA GLY A 10 -5.10 -11.68 -9.17
C GLY A 10 -4.58 -10.24 -9.21
N THR A 11 -3.28 -10.09 -8.96
CA THR A 11 -2.42 -8.93 -9.32
C THR A 11 -3.00 -7.51 -9.29
N ALA A 12 -4.02 -7.20 -8.50
CA ALA A 12 -4.58 -5.85 -8.38
C ALA A 12 -4.52 -5.39 -6.93
N SER A 13 -4.23 -4.12 -6.73
CA SER A 13 -4.33 -3.42 -5.45
C SER A 13 -5.49 -2.45 -5.52
N ASP A 14 -6.25 -2.35 -4.44
CA ASP A 14 -7.41 -1.47 -4.32
C ASP A 14 -7.26 -0.58 -3.07
N LEU A 15 -7.87 0.62 -3.15
CA LEU A 15 -7.93 1.58 -2.06
C LEU A 15 -9.38 1.94 -1.80
N THR A 16 -9.83 1.69 -0.58
CA THR A 16 -11.19 1.96 -0.14
C THR A 16 -11.20 3.03 0.94
N TYR A 17 -11.96 4.09 0.73
CA TYR A 17 -12.25 5.10 1.73
C TYR A 17 -13.39 4.65 2.65
N THR A 18 -13.16 4.69 3.95
CA THR A 18 -14.11 4.24 4.97
C THR A 18 -14.44 5.36 5.96
N SER A 19 -15.74 5.60 6.15
CA SER A 19 -16.27 6.56 7.12
C SER A 19 -17.44 5.94 7.90
N ARG A 20 -17.95 6.69 8.89
CA ARG A 20 -19.17 6.29 9.63
C ARG A 20 -20.41 6.17 8.75
N HIS A 21 -20.40 6.76 7.55
CA HIS A 21 -21.52 6.75 6.62
C HIS A 21 -21.41 5.64 5.57
N GLY A 22 -20.34 4.83 5.59
CA GLY A 22 -20.11 3.74 4.65
C GLY A 22 -18.72 3.75 4.03
N HIS A 23 -18.58 2.99 2.95
CA HIS A 23 -17.31 2.68 2.29
C HIS A 23 -17.41 2.94 0.78
N ALA A 24 -16.34 3.45 0.18
CA ALA A 24 -16.26 3.67 -1.26
C ALA A 24 -14.87 3.27 -1.78
N GLY A 25 -14.83 2.44 -2.83
CA GLY A 25 -13.59 2.21 -3.58
C GLY A 25 -13.22 3.50 -4.30
N ILE A 26 -12.06 4.07 -3.99
CA ILE A 26 -11.61 5.37 -4.52
C ILE A 26 -10.44 5.26 -5.49
N ASP A 27 -9.71 4.14 -5.47
CA ASP A 27 -8.61 3.90 -6.39
C ASP A 27 -8.38 2.39 -6.60
N ARG A 28 -7.82 2.02 -7.75
CA ARG A 28 -7.38 0.67 -8.09
C ARG A 28 -6.15 0.72 -8.99
N ALA A 29 -5.15 -0.10 -8.71
CA ALA A 29 -3.96 -0.26 -9.52
C ALA A 29 -3.72 -1.72 -9.90
N LEU A 30 -3.28 -1.95 -11.14
CA LEU A 30 -2.88 -3.27 -11.62
C LEU A 30 -1.37 -3.46 -11.40
N TYR A 31 -1.00 -4.49 -10.65
CA TYR A 31 0.37 -4.98 -10.59
C TYR A 31 0.71 -5.72 -11.87
N LEU A 32 1.65 -5.17 -12.63
CA LEU A 32 2.21 -5.80 -13.83
C LEU A 32 3.64 -6.25 -13.53
N PRO A 33 3.97 -7.55 -13.68
CA PRO A 33 5.34 -8.01 -13.52
C PRO A 33 6.25 -7.44 -14.63
N LYS A 34 7.56 -7.39 -14.39
CA LYS A 34 8.55 -6.86 -15.35
C LYS A 34 8.47 -7.51 -16.74
N SER A 35 8.12 -8.80 -16.80
CA SER A 35 7.95 -9.55 -18.06
C SER A 35 6.79 -9.05 -18.92
N TRP A 36 5.83 -8.32 -18.34
CA TRP A 36 4.75 -7.65 -19.06
C TRP A 36 5.13 -6.23 -19.45
N THR A 37 5.71 -5.46 -18.52
CA THR A 37 5.99 -4.04 -18.79
C THR A 37 7.04 -3.81 -19.88
N GLY A 38 7.93 -4.79 -20.11
CA GLY A 38 8.90 -4.78 -21.22
C GLY A 38 8.41 -5.42 -22.53
N ASN A 39 7.16 -5.89 -22.61
CA ASN A 39 6.61 -6.50 -23.83
C ASN A 39 5.51 -5.61 -24.42
N GLU A 40 5.90 -4.76 -25.39
CA GLU A 40 5.02 -3.77 -26.02
C GLU A 40 3.79 -4.40 -26.68
N GLU A 41 3.97 -5.49 -27.41
CA GLU A 41 2.88 -6.21 -28.08
C GLU A 41 1.83 -6.69 -27.08
N ARG A 42 2.28 -7.28 -25.97
CA ARG A 42 1.41 -7.79 -24.91
C ARG A 42 0.69 -6.68 -24.16
N ARG A 43 1.33 -5.52 -23.99
CA ARG A 43 0.73 -4.33 -23.35
C ARG A 43 -0.34 -3.70 -24.24
N ALA A 44 -0.05 -3.56 -25.53
CA ALA A 44 -1.00 -3.05 -26.51
C ALA A 44 -2.25 -3.94 -26.59
N GLN A 45 -2.07 -5.26 -26.63
CA GLN A 45 -3.17 -6.23 -26.62
C GLN A 45 -4.04 -6.13 -25.36
N ALA A 46 -3.45 -5.79 -24.21
CA ALA A 46 -4.15 -5.63 -22.95
C ALA A 46 -4.57 -4.18 -22.63
N ALA A 47 -4.39 -3.25 -23.58
CA ALA A 47 -4.67 -1.82 -23.42
C ALA A 47 -3.99 -1.18 -22.19
N VAL A 48 -2.77 -1.60 -21.88
CA VAL A 48 -1.95 -1.03 -20.80
C VAL A 48 -1.27 0.25 -21.32
N PRO A 49 -1.45 1.43 -20.68
CA PRO A 49 -0.83 2.68 -21.11
C PRO A 49 0.70 2.59 -21.17
N ASP A 50 1.35 3.26 -22.12
CA ASP A 50 2.79 3.17 -22.43
C ASP A 50 3.69 3.68 -21.29
N GLU A 51 3.19 4.59 -20.47
CA GLU A 51 3.84 5.09 -19.26
C GLU A 51 3.82 4.11 -18.08
N THR A 52 3.09 2.98 -18.21
CA THR A 52 2.95 1.99 -17.14
C THR A 52 4.25 1.19 -16.94
N GLY A 53 5.10 1.69 -16.04
CA GLY A 53 6.31 1.01 -15.59
C GLY A 53 6.05 -0.09 -14.57
N PHE A 54 7.10 -0.86 -14.25
CA PHE A 54 7.03 -1.83 -13.16
C PHE A 54 6.96 -1.12 -11.81
N ALA A 55 5.98 -1.48 -11.00
CA ALA A 55 5.87 -1.07 -9.60
C ALA A 55 5.50 -2.27 -8.74
N THR A 56 6.13 -2.40 -7.57
CA THR A 56 5.73 -3.40 -6.56
C THR A 56 4.39 -3.01 -5.94
N LYS A 57 3.65 -3.97 -5.38
CA LYS A 57 2.37 -3.70 -4.71
C LYS A 57 2.47 -2.60 -3.63
N PRO A 58 3.50 -2.57 -2.76
CA PRO A 58 3.65 -1.46 -1.82
C PRO A 58 3.88 -0.10 -2.48
N GLN A 59 4.59 -0.05 -3.62
CA GLN A 59 4.76 1.19 -4.37
C GLN A 59 3.45 1.66 -5.00
N LEU A 60 2.64 0.74 -5.53
CA LEU A 60 1.30 1.06 -6.04
C LEU A 60 0.41 1.59 -4.92
N ALA A 61 0.40 0.92 -3.77
CA ALA A 61 -0.35 1.38 -2.59
C ALA A 61 0.09 2.77 -2.11
N GLN A 62 1.39 3.04 -2.07
CA GLN A 62 1.92 4.36 -1.76
C GLN A 62 1.37 5.43 -2.73
N GLN A 63 1.48 5.17 -4.04
CA GLN A 63 0.99 6.10 -5.07
C GLN A 63 -0.52 6.35 -4.97
N MET A 64 -1.31 5.29 -4.69
CA MET A 64 -2.76 5.41 -4.52
C MET A 64 -3.12 6.27 -3.31
N ILE A 65 -2.42 6.08 -2.18
CA ILE A 65 -2.62 6.90 -0.97
C ILE A 65 -2.23 8.35 -1.24
N GLU A 66 -1.08 8.59 -1.86
CA GLU A 66 -0.62 9.94 -2.21
C GLU A 66 -1.64 10.66 -3.11
N ARG A 67 -2.16 9.99 -4.16
CA ARG A 67 -3.22 10.53 -5.00
C ARG A 67 -4.49 10.87 -4.21
N ALA A 68 -4.92 9.98 -3.31
CA ALA A 68 -6.09 10.24 -2.48
C ALA A 68 -5.90 11.46 -1.57
N LEU A 69 -4.73 11.60 -0.95
CA LEU A 69 -4.40 12.73 -0.09
C LEU A 69 -4.26 14.04 -0.88
N ASP A 70 -3.65 14.00 -2.07
CA ASP A 70 -3.53 15.16 -2.96
C ASP A 70 -4.90 15.60 -3.50
N ALA A 71 -5.82 14.66 -3.71
CA ALA A 71 -7.23 14.92 -3.96
C ALA A 71 -8.01 15.40 -2.72
N LYS A 72 -7.33 15.63 -1.59
CA LYS A 72 -7.88 16.11 -0.32
C LYS A 72 -8.91 15.16 0.30
N ALA A 73 -8.77 13.85 0.07
CA ALA A 73 -9.57 12.87 0.78
C ALA A 73 -9.37 13.06 2.29
N PRO A 74 -10.43 13.28 3.08
CA PRO A 74 -10.28 13.54 4.49
C PRO A 74 -10.02 12.19 5.17
N ALA A 75 -8.76 11.81 5.26
CA ALA A 75 -8.31 10.58 5.90
C ALA A 75 -7.22 10.92 6.91
N ALA A 76 -7.32 10.34 8.10
CA ALA A 76 -6.32 10.49 9.15
C ALA A 76 -5.51 9.19 9.37
N TRP A 77 -5.97 8.08 8.78
CA TRP A 77 -5.41 6.76 8.97
C TRP A 77 -5.38 5.96 7.67
N ALA A 78 -4.32 5.18 7.47
CA ALA A 78 -4.26 4.10 6.49
C ALA A 78 -4.15 2.73 7.19
N ALA A 79 -4.77 1.71 6.63
CA ALA A 79 -4.63 0.34 7.09
C ALA A 79 -4.45 -0.61 5.90
N GLY A 80 -3.64 -1.65 6.09
CA GLY A 80 -3.28 -2.60 5.04
C GLY A 80 -2.75 -3.91 5.59
N ASP A 81 -2.78 -4.95 4.76
CA ASP A 81 -2.29 -6.29 5.09
C ASP A 81 -0.76 -6.42 5.17
N GLU A 82 -0.27 -7.64 5.40
CA GLU A 82 1.14 -7.99 5.61
C GLU A 82 2.05 -7.70 4.41
N VAL A 83 1.49 -7.59 3.21
CA VAL A 83 2.25 -7.23 1.99
C VAL A 83 2.82 -5.81 2.11
N TYR A 84 2.21 -4.96 2.94
CA TYR A 84 2.54 -3.56 3.05
C TYR A 84 3.44 -3.21 4.25
N GLY A 85 3.35 -3.94 5.37
CA GLY A 85 4.06 -3.55 6.60
C GLY A 85 5.58 -3.71 6.58
N ASP A 86 6.11 -4.54 5.67
CA ASP A 86 7.54 -4.78 5.51
C ASP A 86 8.23 -3.74 4.61
N ASN A 87 7.51 -2.73 4.11
CA ASN A 87 8.08 -1.72 3.23
C ASN A 87 8.43 -0.41 3.97
N PRO A 88 9.73 -0.12 4.22
CA PRO A 88 10.13 1.10 4.94
C PRO A 88 9.86 2.38 4.16
N LYS A 89 9.81 2.33 2.82
CA LYS A 89 9.49 3.51 1.98
C LYS A 89 8.03 3.89 2.09
N LEU A 90 7.13 2.90 2.09
CA LEU A 90 5.71 3.14 2.33
C LEU A 90 5.51 3.77 3.70
N ARG A 91 6.16 3.21 4.74
CA ARG A 91 6.12 3.77 6.10
C ARG A 91 6.58 5.22 6.15
N ALA A 92 7.74 5.52 5.57
CA ALA A 92 8.27 6.88 5.51
C ALA A 92 7.36 7.85 4.76
N ALA A 93 6.69 7.40 3.68
CA ALA A 93 5.75 8.22 2.93
C ALA A 93 4.49 8.57 3.76
N LEU A 94 3.96 7.62 4.52
CA LEU A 94 2.84 7.85 5.43
C LEU A 94 3.22 8.84 6.54
N GLU A 95 4.42 8.69 7.12
CA GLU A 95 4.95 9.60 8.14
C GLU A 95 5.19 11.02 7.59
N ALA A 96 5.74 11.14 6.39
CA ALA A 96 5.96 12.43 5.73
C ALA A 96 4.64 13.18 5.46
N ARG A 97 3.55 12.44 5.25
CA ARG A 97 2.19 12.98 5.08
C ARG A 97 1.42 13.11 6.40
N GLN A 98 2.06 12.82 7.54
CA GLN A 98 1.47 12.83 8.89
C GLN A 98 0.21 11.95 9.02
N LEU A 99 0.15 10.86 8.24
CA LEU A 99 -0.97 9.93 8.26
C LEU A 99 -0.68 8.80 9.28
N GLY A 100 -1.59 8.59 10.23
CA GLY A 100 -1.52 7.42 11.11
C GLY A 100 -1.64 6.13 10.28
N TYR A 101 -1.00 5.04 10.71
CA TYR A 101 -1.07 3.80 9.95
C TYR A 101 -1.09 2.54 10.80
N VAL A 102 -1.83 1.54 10.34
CA VAL A 102 -1.85 0.17 10.86
C VAL A 102 -1.58 -0.77 9.68
N LEU A 103 -0.32 -1.12 9.48
CA LEU A 103 0.08 -2.09 8.46
C LEU A 103 0.41 -3.39 9.17
N ALA A 104 -0.29 -4.47 8.81
CA ALA A 104 0.15 -5.79 9.25
C ALA A 104 1.56 -6.03 8.70
N VAL A 105 2.39 -6.71 9.48
CA VAL A 105 3.80 -6.98 9.17
C VAL A 105 3.93 -8.49 9.01
N SER A 106 4.72 -8.97 8.04
CA SER A 106 4.84 -10.42 7.86
C SER A 106 5.51 -11.06 9.07
N ARG A 107 5.21 -12.34 9.33
CA ARG A 107 5.77 -13.09 10.47
C ARG A 107 7.30 -13.21 10.45
N THR A 108 7.98 -12.84 9.36
CA THR A 108 9.43 -12.95 9.17
C THR A 108 10.14 -11.60 9.25
N HIS A 109 9.44 -10.52 9.62
CA HIS A 109 10.05 -9.21 9.74
C HIS A 109 10.98 -9.11 10.97
N HIS A 110 12.27 -8.93 10.70
CA HIS A 110 13.27 -8.68 11.73
C HIS A 110 13.28 -7.19 12.06
N ILE A 111 12.84 -6.84 13.26
CA ILE A 111 13.01 -5.49 13.81
C ILE A 111 14.44 -5.38 14.34
N PRO A 112 15.30 -4.50 13.82
CA PRO A 112 16.58 -4.21 14.45
C PRO A 112 16.33 -3.46 15.76
N THR A 113 16.22 -4.20 16.85
CA THR A 113 16.36 -3.70 18.21
C THR A 113 17.84 -3.44 18.49
N ARG A 114 18.15 -2.46 19.37
CA ARG A 114 19.52 -2.18 19.85
C ARG A 114 20.26 -3.47 20.23
N PRO A 115 21.61 -3.53 20.12
CA PRO A 115 22.34 -4.79 20.16
C PRO A 115 22.01 -5.58 21.44
N GLY A 116 21.42 -6.76 21.26
CA GLY A 116 21.30 -7.75 22.35
C GLY A 116 19.90 -8.26 22.73
N GLN A 117 18.80 -7.76 22.17
CA GLN A 117 17.49 -8.34 22.52
C GLN A 117 16.42 -8.19 21.42
N ALA A 118 16.25 -9.24 20.61
CA ALA A 118 15.13 -9.34 19.67
C ALA A 118 13.84 -9.64 20.46
N VAL A 119 12.95 -8.65 20.55
CA VAL A 119 11.61 -8.82 21.15
C VAL A 119 10.58 -8.96 20.03
N ARG A 120 9.68 -9.94 20.18
CA ARG A 120 8.60 -10.25 19.23
C ARG A 120 7.59 -9.10 19.20
N ALA A 121 7.26 -8.56 18.02
CA ALA A 121 6.19 -7.57 17.89
C ALA A 121 4.81 -8.25 17.96
N GLY A 122 4.24 -8.29 19.16
CA GLY A 122 2.80 -8.38 19.36
C GLY A 122 2.20 -6.97 19.31
N VAL A 123 1.00 -6.85 18.74
CA VAL A 123 0.20 -5.62 18.57
C VAL A 123 0.39 -4.64 19.74
N ALA A 124 1.04 -3.50 19.46
CA ALA A 124 1.16 -2.40 20.40
C ALA A 124 0.06 -1.36 20.11
N THR A 125 -1.03 -1.47 20.86
CA THR A 125 -2.00 -0.38 21.02
C THR A 125 -1.40 0.63 21.98
N THR A 126 -1.15 1.86 21.54
CA THR A 126 -0.87 2.97 22.46
C THR A 126 -2.02 3.97 22.38
N HIS A 127 -2.59 4.27 23.56
CA HIS A 127 -3.65 5.25 23.80
C HIS A 127 -3.20 6.69 23.54
#